data_AF-G2T556-F1
#
_entry.id   AF-G2T556-F1
#
_cell.length_a   1.000
_cell.length_b   1.000
_cell.length_c   1.000
_cell.angle_alpha   90.00
_cell.angle_beta   90.00
_cell.angle_gamma   90.00
#
_symmetry.space_group_name_H-M   'P 1'
#
loop_
_entity.id
_entity.type
_entity.pdbx_description
1 polymer ?
#
loop_
_entity_poly.entity_id
_entity_poly.type
_entity_poly.pdbx_seq_one_letter_code
_entity_poly.pdbx_strand_id
1 'polypeptide(L)'
;MIQIGRPYIEQAGKNFRLTADVVMDQETKKWWFEVPAEYKQYLCTERSDAFLIGILPLAMRFGEDISLDAPVTEELLFNIETELIPSLVNSSKNLYASRIFAETETEIINEGAWGVGTGNSMGVDSFHAIEMSLHNHCKSYHLTHLCHYNVGAFNDTYSTAGEDEVREICLRNAKQVAEEYGLPMLISNSNYEEIVDINHLFVNTYANLYAVYCLQKLWKTYYLASSEFGFHRFQLEDNDMYDSAHYDLLTVNCLSTRGLKIYSEGGERNRLEKIRDIVDSEVAQRHLHVCVREAYNCGVCHKCKKTLVAIDALDKLENFSKVFDLKAYAVHREKYLEEICELHIQNPLDYNEPSFQLLKHRMPQEICRKYADILDLGKQQYEQRGVCEIDGVLSYVNADGYKAEEGWIIEGRKRYYCVGDGKLVVGNFHQIDISWYFFDVDGTMQRGLKQIGNDFYYFGKDGSLRRGLQQINGEMWHFDETGRGSDAGWIQVGSRKYYCFGQGRLATGTVCIDGSNFEFETTGVMK
;
A
#
# COMPACT_ATOMS: atom_id res chain seq x y z
N MET A 1 20.29 21.63 20.08
CA MET A 1 20.74 20.31 19.62
C MET A 1 20.32 19.30 20.65
N ILE A 2 19.67 18.23 20.24
CA ILE A 2 19.23 17.13 21.10
C ILE A 2 20.40 16.16 21.26
N GLN A 3 20.75 15.81 22.50
CA GLN A 3 21.80 14.83 22.78
C GLN A 3 21.19 13.59 23.42
N ILE A 4 21.49 12.41 22.86
CA ILE A 4 21.01 11.12 23.36
C ILE A 4 22.21 10.31 23.83
N GLY A 5 22.25 10.06 25.13
CA GLY A 5 23.29 9.25 25.78
C GLY A 5 23.23 7.78 25.39
N ARG A 6 24.29 7.05 25.72
CA ARG A 6 24.38 5.61 25.41
C ARG A 6 23.27 4.83 26.12
N PRO A 7 22.47 4.02 25.40
CA PRO A 7 21.39 3.26 26.03
C PRO A 7 21.90 2.20 27.01
N TYR A 8 21.16 1.98 28.10
CA TYR A 8 21.48 1.01 29.15
C TYR A 8 20.21 0.28 29.62
N ILE A 9 20.39 -0.92 30.21
CA ILE A 9 19.28 -1.69 30.78
C ILE A 9 19.23 -1.50 32.30
N GLU A 10 18.06 -1.16 32.82
CA GLU A 10 17.78 -1.11 34.25
C GLU A 10 16.58 -1.98 34.64
N GLN A 11 16.53 -2.44 35.88
CA GLN A 11 15.43 -3.25 36.39
C GLN A 11 14.32 -2.35 36.94
N ALA A 12 13.08 -2.59 36.51
CA ALA A 12 11.88 -1.87 36.95
C ALA A 12 10.87 -2.87 37.56
N GLY A 13 11.03 -3.14 38.85
CA GLY A 13 10.25 -4.18 39.54
C GLY A 13 10.52 -5.56 38.93
N LYS A 14 9.50 -6.17 38.31
CA LYS A 14 9.59 -7.45 37.59
C LYS A 14 9.96 -7.32 36.11
N ASN A 15 9.93 -6.09 35.59
CA ASN A 15 10.19 -5.75 34.20
C ASN A 15 11.61 -5.18 34.04
N PHE A 16 12.01 -4.94 32.79
CA PHE A 16 13.29 -4.33 32.45
C PHE A 16 13.07 -3.16 31.48
N ARG A 17 13.82 -2.09 31.67
CA ARG A 17 13.80 -0.90 30.83
C ARG A 17 15.07 -0.78 30.02
N LEU A 18 14.94 -0.48 28.74
CA LEU A 18 15.98 0.15 27.95
C LEU A 18 15.84 1.66 28.14
N THR A 19 16.87 2.31 28.67
CA THR A 19 16.84 3.72 29.04
C THR A 19 18.01 4.46 28.37
N ALA A 20 17.76 5.69 27.91
CA ALA A 20 18.80 6.64 27.52
C ALA A 20 18.55 7.98 28.20
N ASP A 21 19.62 8.68 28.59
CA ASP A 21 19.52 10.06 29.08
C ASP A 21 19.47 11.00 27.87
N VAL A 22 18.47 11.87 27.81
CA VAL A 22 18.22 12.79 26.70
C VAL A 22 18.35 14.22 27.20
N VAL A 23 19.22 15.01 26.56
CA VAL A 23 19.39 16.43 26.87
C VAL A 23 18.68 17.27 25.82
N MET A 24 17.68 18.03 26.27
CA MET A 24 16.88 18.97 25.48
C MET A 24 16.62 20.22 26.33
N ASP A 25 16.70 21.41 25.75
CA ASP A 25 16.42 22.68 26.45
C ASP A 25 17.18 22.88 27.78
N GLN A 26 18.43 22.39 27.84
CA GLN A 26 19.28 22.40 29.06
C GLN A 26 18.76 21.52 30.20
N GLU A 27 17.73 20.71 29.97
CA GLU A 27 17.23 19.71 30.90
C GLU A 27 17.67 18.31 30.47
N THR A 28 17.93 17.44 31.45
CA THR A 28 18.19 16.01 31.20
C THR A 28 16.97 15.20 31.63
N LYS A 29 16.37 14.48 30.69
CA LYS A 29 15.24 13.58 30.91
C LYS A 29 15.68 12.14 30.67
N LYS A 30 15.06 11.19 31.39
CA LYS A 30 15.23 9.75 31.10
C LYS A 30 14.18 9.32 30.10
N TRP A 31 14.60 8.78 28.96
CA TRP A 31 13.71 8.15 27.99
C TRP A 31 13.81 6.64 28.10
N TRP A 32 12.70 5.97 28.44
CA TRP A 32 12.69 4.53 28.72
C TRP A 32 11.65 3.75 27.90
N PHE A 33 11.96 2.49 27.61
CA PHE A 33 11.09 1.49 27.03
C PHE A 33 11.14 0.20 27.87
N GLU A 34 10.01 -0.20 28.42
CA GLU A 34 9.86 -1.27 29.40
C GLU A 34 9.23 -2.54 28.79
N VAL A 35 9.81 -3.70 29.10
CA VAL A 35 9.29 -5.02 28.71
C VAL A 35 9.33 -6.03 29.85
N PRO A 36 8.51 -7.10 29.79
CA PRO A 36 8.62 -8.26 30.68
C PRO A 36 10.00 -8.94 30.63
N ALA A 37 10.33 -9.66 31.71
CA ALA A 37 11.63 -10.30 31.89
C ALA A 37 12.06 -11.23 30.76
N GLU A 38 11.12 -11.97 30.16
CA GLU A 38 11.35 -12.90 29.06
C GLU A 38 11.86 -12.21 27.78
N TYR A 39 11.59 -10.91 27.62
CA TYR A 39 12.04 -10.11 26.46
C TYR A 39 13.29 -9.27 26.74
N LYS A 40 13.83 -9.28 27.96
CA LYS A 40 15.03 -8.51 28.35
C LYS A 40 16.20 -8.69 27.38
N GLN A 41 16.44 -9.93 26.96
CA GLN A 41 17.57 -10.28 26.08
C GLN A 41 17.50 -9.61 24.70
N TYR A 42 16.31 -9.16 24.28
CA TYR A 42 16.10 -8.52 22.99
C TYR A 42 16.23 -6.98 23.04
N LEU A 43 16.32 -6.39 24.23
CA LEU A 43 16.56 -4.95 24.39
C LEU A 43 17.92 -4.55 23.81
N CYS A 44 17.92 -3.55 22.92
CA CYS A 44 19.11 -3.12 22.19
C CYS A 44 19.84 -1.96 22.89
N THR A 45 21.00 -2.25 23.50
CA THR A 45 21.91 -1.24 24.07
C THR A 45 23.09 -0.92 23.15
N GLU A 46 23.32 -1.78 22.16
CA GLU A 46 24.46 -1.75 21.24
C GLU A 46 24.33 -0.64 20.18
N ARG A 47 23.10 -0.17 19.94
CA ARG A 47 22.76 0.85 18.95
C ARG A 47 21.76 1.86 19.49
N SER A 48 21.83 3.10 18.98
CA SER A 48 20.81 4.13 19.23
C SER A 48 19.73 4.23 18.14
N ASP A 49 19.62 3.22 17.27
CA ASP A 49 18.64 3.19 16.15
C ASP A 49 17.22 3.56 16.58
N ALA A 50 16.74 2.95 17.68
CA ALA A 50 15.41 3.22 18.22
C ALA A 50 15.23 4.71 18.57
N PHE A 51 16.15 5.26 19.35
CA PHE A 51 16.08 6.63 19.84
C PHE A 51 16.22 7.66 18.73
N LEU A 52 17.06 7.39 17.71
CA LEU A 52 17.13 8.21 16.50
C LEU A 52 15.78 8.23 15.78
N ILE A 53 15.18 7.07 15.54
CA ILE A 53 13.88 6.96 14.85
C ILE A 53 12.79 7.72 15.61
N GLY A 54 12.72 7.53 16.93
CA GLY A 54 11.69 8.16 17.76
C GLY A 54 11.80 9.68 17.82
N ILE A 55 13.02 10.24 17.89
CA ILE A 55 13.22 11.68 18.09
C ILE A 55 13.21 12.47 16.77
N LEU A 56 13.47 11.80 15.65
CA LEU A 56 13.59 12.42 14.33
C LEU A 56 12.43 13.38 13.97
N PRO A 57 11.14 13.01 14.12
CA PRO A 57 10.04 13.94 13.80
C PRO A 57 10.03 15.19 14.68
N LEU A 58 10.46 15.09 15.94
CA LEU A 58 10.61 16.25 16.83
C LEU A 58 11.73 17.16 16.35
N ALA A 59 12.89 16.58 16.09
CA ALA A 59 14.05 17.34 15.64
C ALA A 59 13.76 18.13 14.36
N MET A 60 13.13 17.50 13.37
CA MET A 60 12.79 18.14 12.10
C MET A 60 11.75 19.26 12.27
N ARG A 61 10.77 19.10 13.16
CA ARG A 61 9.71 20.11 13.36
C ARG A 61 10.17 21.33 14.16
N PHE A 62 11.10 21.14 15.09
CA PHE A 62 11.58 22.22 15.98
C PHE A 62 12.93 22.80 15.56
N GLY A 63 13.51 22.36 14.44
CA GLY A 63 14.75 22.95 13.93
C GLY A 63 15.99 22.50 14.68
N GLU A 64 15.99 21.27 15.19
CA GLU A 64 17.05 20.74 16.03
C GLU A 64 17.92 19.71 15.30
N ASP A 65 19.22 19.74 15.56
CA ASP A 65 20.16 18.68 15.21
C ASP A 65 20.21 17.60 16.31
N ILE A 66 20.61 16.38 15.96
CA ILE A 66 20.65 15.22 16.87
C ILE A 66 22.10 14.72 17.03
N SER A 67 22.53 14.47 18.27
CA SER A 67 23.80 13.82 18.60
C SER A 67 23.55 12.55 19.40
N LEU A 68 24.22 11.43 19.05
CA LEU A 68 24.05 10.13 19.72
C LEU A 68 25.39 9.56 20.18
N ASP A 69 25.48 9.15 21.45
CA ASP A 69 26.70 8.60 22.06
C ASP A 69 26.94 7.11 21.76
N ALA A 70 25.93 6.41 21.27
CA ALA A 70 26.05 5.04 20.77
C ALA A 70 25.90 5.03 19.25
N PRO A 71 26.58 4.09 18.57
CA PRO A 71 26.55 4.03 17.12
C PRO A 71 25.15 3.74 16.58
N VAL A 72 24.93 4.13 15.34
CA VAL A 72 23.72 3.85 14.56
C VAL A 72 24.08 2.87 13.46
N THR A 73 23.12 2.02 13.07
CA THR A 73 23.27 1.14 11.91
C THR A 73 23.56 1.97 10.66
N GLU A 74 24.68 1.72 9.98
CA GLU A 74 25.17 2.54 8.86
C GLU A 74 24.13 2.69 7.73
N GLU A 75 23.49 1.58 7.34
CA GLU A 75 22.44 1.56 6.32
C GLU A 75 21.22 2.39 6.73
N LEU A 76 20.84 2.33 8.01
CA LEU A 76 19.73 3.09 8.55
C LEU A 76 20.02 4.59 8.49
N LEU A 77 21.21 5.01 8.95
CA LEU A 77 21.61 6.40 8.93
C LEU A 77 21.72 6.93 7.49
N PHE A 78 22.34 6.16 6.60
CA PHE A 78 22.44 6.49 5.18
C PHE A 78 21.06 6.76 4.58
N ASN A 79 20.10 5.83 4.74
CA ASN A 79 18.74 6.01 4.21
C ASN A 79 18.03 7.22 4.81
N ILE A 80 18.22 7.49 6.11
CA ILE A 80 17.63 8.66 6.77
C ILE A 80 18.18 9.96 6.17
N GLU A 81 19.49 10.06 5.99
CA GLU A 81 20.15 11.29 5.54
C GLU A 81 20.03 11.53 4.03
N THR A 82 19.99 10.47 3.22
CA THR A 82 19.99 10.61 1.75
C THR A 82 18.60 10.56 1.14
N GLU A 83 17.65 9.86 1.76
CA GLU A 83 16.31 9.67 1.20
C GLU A 83 15.21 10.26 2.09
N LEU A 84 15.15 9.89 3.37
CA LEU A 84 14.01 10.24 4.23
C LEU A 84 13.93 11.74 4.53
N ILE A 85 14.96 12.31 5.18
CA ILE A 85 14.97 13.73 5.55
C ILE A 85 14.84 14.63 4.31
N PRO A 86 15.63 14.44 3.23
CA PRO A 86 15.49 15.28 2.04
C PRO A 86 14.12 15.21 1.39
N SER A 87 13.49 14.02 1.34
CA SER A 87 12.15 13.86 0.74
C SER A 87 11.07 14.57 1.56
N LEU A 88 11.14 14.47 2.89
CA LEU A 88 10.18 15.13 3.77
C LEU A 88 10.33 16.65 3.75
N VAL A 89 11.56 17.15 3.89
CA VAL A 89 11.86 18.60 3.89
C VAL A 89 11.57 19.26 2.54
N ASN A 90 11.88 18.60 1.42
CA ASN A 90 11.57 19.17 0.11
C ASN A 90 10.06 19.29 -0.15
N SER A 91 9.25 18.57 0.62
CA SER A 91 7.80 18.51 0.44
C SER A 91 7.02 19.24 1.54
N SER A 92 7.73 19.90 2.47
CA SER A 92 7.15 20.78 3.50
C SER A 92 8.05 21.99 3.77
N LYS A 93 7.45 23.18 3.83
CA LYS A 93 8.19 24.42 4.16
C LYS A 93 8.50 24.58 5.65
N ASN A 94 7.88 23.76 6.50
CA ASN A 94 7.96 23.88 7.96
C ASN A 94 8.90 22.85 8.59
N LEU A 95 9.48 21.95 7.79
CA LEU A 95 10.45 20.97 8.28
C LEU A 95 11.88 21.46 8.08
N TYR A 96 12.70 21.24 9.11
CA TYR A 96 14.14 21.44 9.10
C TYR A 96 14.87 20.15 8.73
N ALA A 97 15.90 20.27 7.90
CA ALA A 97 16.81 19.17 7.59
C ALA A 97 17.79 18.93 8.75
N SER A 98 17.30 18.28 9.81
CA SER A 98 18.08 17.90 10.98
C SER A 98 19.35 17.15 10.60
N ARG A 99 20.50 17.59 11.12
CA ARG A 99 21.77 16.87 10.97
C ARG A 99 21.92 15.88 12.11
N ILE A 100 22.50 14.73 11.79
CA ILE A 100 22.69 13.64 12.74
C ILE A 100 24.19 13.44 12.97
N PHE A 101 24.60 13.41 14.23
CA PHE A 101 25.98 13.22 14.65
C PHE A 101 26.06 11.91 15.45
N ALA A 102 26.51 10.84 14.80
CA ALA A 102 26.69 9.52 15.42
C ALA A 102 27.85 8.77 14.76
N GLU A 103 28.50 7.88 15.51
CA GLU A 103 29.31 6.83 14.89
C GLU A 103 28.40 5.83 14.15
N THR A 104 28.93 5.16 13.13
CA THR A 104 28.21 4.13 12.39
C THR A 104 28.82 2.76 12.59
N GLU A 105 27.98 1.73 12.49
CA GLU A 105 28.44 0.35 12.45
C GLU A 105 27.64 -0.48 11.43
N THR A 106 28.29 -1.50 10.88
CA THR A 106 27.76 -2.32 9.76
C THR A 106 27.36 -3.75 10.17
N GLU A 107 27.69 -4.16 11.40
CA GLU A 107 27.36 -5.47 11.94
C GLU A 107 25.85 -5.64 12.14
N ILE A 108 25.32 -6.79 11.71
CA ILE A 108 23.92 -7.16 11.88
C ILE A 108 23.74 -7.73 13.29
N ILE A 109 23.24 -6.92 14.22
CA ILE A 109 23.13 -7.30 15.64
C ILE A 109 22.00 -8.29 15.93
N ASN A 110 21.11 -8.51 14.96
CA ASN A 110 19.97 -9.40 15.06
C ASN A 110 20.14 -10.64 14.16
N GLU A 111 21.39 -11.08 13.96
CA GLU A 111 21.68 -12.34 13.27
C GLU A 111 21.00 -13.51 13.98
N GLY A 112 20.16 -14.26 13.25
CA GLY A 112 19.33 -15.34 13.82
C GLY A 112 17.97 -14.89 14.38
N ALA A 113 17.61 -13.61 14.25
CA ALA A 113 16.26 -13.15 14.54
C ALA A 113 15.23 -13.93 13.71
N TRP A 114 14.15 -14.32 14.38
CA TRP A 114 13.09 -15.17 13.81
C TRP A 114 11.70 -14.54 13.99
N GLY A 115 11.59 -13.50 14.82
CA GLY A 115 10.34 -12.84 15.13
C GLY A 115 9.72 -12.20 13.90
N VAL A 116 8.46 -12.56 13.67
CA VAL A 116 7.53 -11.87 12.79
C VAL A 116 6.42 -11.29 13.66
N GLY A 117 6.33 -9.95 13.70
CA GLY A 117 5.41 -9.24 14.61
C GLY A 117 4.44 -8.31 13.88
N THR A 118 3.32 -8.02 14.55
CA THR A 118 2.40 -6.92 14.20
C THR A 118 1.71 -6.38 15.45
N GLY A 119 1.21 -5.15 15.38
CA GLY A 119 0.40 -4.56 16.45
C GLY A 119 -1.00 -5.18 16.51
N ASN A 120 -1.52 -5.42 17.72
CA ASN A 120 -2.87 -5.91 17.96
C ASN A 120 -3.73 -4.82 18.62
N SER A 121 -4.25 -3.91 17.81
CA SER A 121 -5.22 -2.90 18.22
C SER A 121 -6.67 -3.40 18.18
N MET A 122 -6.90 -4.61 17.65
CA MET A 122 -8.21 -5.19 17.34
C MET A 122 -9.04 -4.40 16.33
N GLY A 123 -8.44 -3.41 15.66
CA GLY A 123 -9.05 -2.69 14.55
C GLY A 123 -8.97 -3.46 13.23
N VAL A 124 -9.62 -2.91 12.19
CA VAL A 124 -9.65 -3.50 10.83
C VAL A 124 -8.25 -3.79 10.31
N ASP A 125 -7.32 -2.83 10.41
CA ASP A 125 -5.97 -2.98 9.86
C ASP A 125 -5.16 -4.05 10.60
N SER A 126 -5.32 -4.13 11.93
CA SER A 126 -4.66 -5.18 12.73
C SER A 126 -5.19 -6.58 12.41
N PHE A 127 -6.52 -6.74 12.30
CA PHE A 127 -7.10 -8.03 11.91
C PHE A 127 -6.71 -8.41 10.49
N HIS A 128 -6.69 -7.45 9.56
CA HIS A 128 -6.23 -7.70 8.19
C HIS A 128 -4.78 -8.20 8.18
N ALA A 129 -3.87 -7.52 8.88
CA ALA A 129 -2.47 -7.93 8.98
C ALA A 129 -2.32 -9.34 9.60
N ILE A 130 -3.12 -9.66 10.62
CA ILE A 130 -3.14 -10.99 11.25
C ILE A 130 -3.59 -12.05 10.25
N GLU A 131 -4.75 -11.85 9.62
CA GLU A 131 -5.35 -12.81 8.70
C GLU A 131 -4.47 -13.04 7.47
N MET A 132 -3.94 -11.98 6.86
CA MET A 132 -3.06 -12.09 5.69
C MET A 132 -1.73 -12.74 6.02
N SER A 133 -1.16 -12.46 7.20
CA SER A 133 0.08 -13.10 7.61
C SER A 133 -0.11 -14.59 7.92
N LEU A 134 -1.17 -14.98 8.64
CA LEU A 134 -1.36 -16.38 9.03
C LEU A 134 -1.79 -17.28 7.86
N HIS A 135 -2.47 -16.73 6.85
CA HIS A 135 -3.03 -17.52 5.74
C HIS A 135 -2.22 -17.47 4.43
N ASN A 136 -1.13 -16.71 4.36
CA ASN A 136 -0.30 -16.72 3.14
C ASN A 136 0.53 -18.02 3.01
N HIS A 137 1.04 -18.28 1.81
CA HIS A 137 1.78 -19.51 1.49
C HIS A 137 3.25 -19.51 1.98
N CYS A 138 3.76 -18.35 2.40
CA CYS A 138 5.15 -18.14 2.80
C CYS A 138 5.31 -18.29 4.32
N LYS A 139 5.36 -19.53 4.82
CA LYS A 139 5.38 -19.84 6.26
C LYS A 139 6.44 -19.10 7.10
N SER A 140 7.58 -18.74 6.52
CA SER A 140 8.63 -17.97 7.23
C SER A 140 8.27 -16.49 7.49
N TYR A 141 7.10 -16.07 7.04
CA TYR A 141 6.50 -14.74 7.21
C TYR A 141 5.18 -14.80 8.00
N HIS A 142 4.84 -15.97 8.55
CA HIS A 142 3.70 -16.11 9.45
C HIS A 142 4.01 -15.44 10.78
N LEU A 143 3.02 -14.77 11.36
CA LEU A 143 3.15 -14.13 12.66
C LEU A 143 3.61 -15.12 13.72
N THR A 144 4.51 -14.61 14.56
CA THR A 144 5.04 -15.30 15.73
C THR A 144 4.68 -14.59 17.02
N HIS A 145 4.37 -13.29 16.95
CA HIS A 145 4.03 -12.45 18.09
C HIS A 145 2.95 -11.45 17.68
N LEU A 146 2.05 -11.17 18.62
CA LEU A 146 1.22 -9.96 18.59
C LEU A 146 1.77 -8.96 19.60
N CYS A 147 1.75 -7.68 19.24
CA CYS A 147 2.34 -6.62 20.06
C CYS A 147 1.28 -5.64 20.55
N HIS A 148 1.46 -5.14 21.77
CA HIS A 148 0.79 -3.96 22.28
C HIS A 148 1.83 -3.00 22.82
N TYR A 149 2.09 -1.96 22.04
CA TYR A 149 3.07 -0.93 22.37
C TYR A 149 2.35 0.28 22.96
N ASN A 150 2.57 0.54 24.24
CA ASN A 150 2.13 1.77 24.86
C ASN A 150 3.20 2.86 24.65
N VAL A 151 3.08 3.55 23.50
CA VAL A 151 3.97 4.62 23.02
C VAL A 151 3.19 5.91 22.70
N GLY A 152 2.09 6.14 23.41
CA GLY A 152 1.34 7.41 23.36
C GLY A 152 0.12 7.47 22.43
N ALA A 153 -0.39 6.32 21.97
CA ALA A 153 -1.59 6.26 21.13
C ALA A 153 -2.91 6.62 21.85
N PHE A 154 -2.94 6.59 23.19
CA PHE A 154 -4.16 6.78 23.99
C PHE A 154 -4.40 8.24 24.41
N ASN A 155 -3.35 9.05 24.49
CA ASN A 155 -3.47 10.47 24.80
C ASN A 155 -4.19 11.18 23.64
N ASP A 156 -5.21 12.00 23.97
CA ASP A 156 -6.12 12.71 23.05
C ASP A 156 -7.22 11.87 22.38
N THR A 157 -7.07 10.54 22.29
CA THR A 157 -8.00 9.68 21.53
C THR A 157 -9.21 9.17 22.35
N TYR A 158 -9.19 9.30 23.69
CA TYR A 158 -10.24 8.78 24.56
C TYR A 158 -10.65 9.71 25.72
N SER A 159 -10.48 11.03 25.52
CA SER A 159 -10.76 12.06 26.53
C SER A 159 -12.16 12.00 27.16
N THR A 160 -13.13 11.36 26.49
CA THR A 160 -14.51 11.19 26.97
C THR A 160 -14.75 10.01 27.91
N ALA A 161 -13.91 8.97 27.89
CA ALA A 161 -14.17 7.69 28.55
C ALA A 161 -13.14 7.29 29.63
N GLY A 162 -12.19 8.18 29.96
CA GLY A 162 -11.09 7.88 30.88
C GLY A 162 -10.03 7.01 30.21
N GLU A 163 -8.93 7.61 29.77
CA GLU A 163 -7.90 6.98 28.94
C GLU A 163 -7.32 5.71 29.57
N ASP A 164 -7.11 5.71 30.90
CA ASP A 164 -6.61 4.55 31.63
C ASP A 164 -7.56 3.35 31.60
N GLU A 165 -8.86 3.58 31.80
CA GLU A 165 -9.87 2.51 31.80
C GLU A 165 -9.99 1.89 30.41
N VAL A 166 -10.05 2.73 29.36
CA VAL A 166 -10.09 2.25 27.98
C VAL A 166 -8.84 1.44 27.64
N ARG A 167 -7.66 1.93 28.02
CA ARG A 167 -6.39 1.23 27.78
C ARG A 167 -6.38 -0.14 28.45
N GLU A 168 -6.81 -0.25 29.70
CA GLU A 168 -6.88 -1.52 30.42
C GLU A 168 -7.85 -2.53 29.77
N ILE A 169 -9.03 -2.07 29.35
CA ILE A 169 -10.03 -2.93 28.69
C ILE A 169 -9.50 -3.40 27.33
N CYS A 170 -8.97 -2.48 26.51
CA CYS A 170 -8.41 -2.81 25.21
C CYS A 170 -7.25 -3.79 25.32
N LEU A 171 -6.34 -3.59 26.30
CA LEU A 171 -5.25 -4.53 26.56
C LEU A 171 -5.76 -5.91 26.95
N ARG A 172 -6.81 -5.99 27.79
CA ARG A 172 -7.41 -7.27 28.20
C ARG A 172 -8.00 -8.01 27.01
N ASN A 173 -8.73 -7.32 26.13
CA ASN A 173 -9.35 -7.94 24.96
C ASN A 173 -8.29 -8.35 23.93
N ALA A 174 -7.25 -7.54 23.73
CA ALA A 174 -6.15 -7.87 22.84
C ALA A 174 -5.39 -9.13 23.29
N LYS A 175 -5.28 -9.39 24.61
CA LYS A 175 -4.76 -10.66 25.13
C LYS A 175 -5.62 -11.85 24.74
N GLN A 176 -6.94 -11.73 24.83
CA GLN A 176 -7.86 -12.80 24.43
C GLN A 176 -7.73 -13.11 22.93
N VAL A 177 -7.59 -12.09 22.09
CA VAL A 177 -7.34 -12.27 20.65
C VAL A 177 -6.04 -13.04 20.42
N ALA A 178 -4.96 -12.69 21.12
CA ALA A 178 -3.69 -13.41 21.00
C ALA A 178 -3.81 -14.88 21.44
N GLU A 179 -4.54 -15.15 22.52
CA GLU A 179 -4.83 -16.51 23.00
C GLU A 179 -5.63 -17.34 21.98
N GLU A 180 -6.65 -16.75 21.34
CA GLU A 180 -7.46 -17.45 20.32
C GLU A 180 -6.65 -17.81 19.06
N TYR A 181 -5.69 -16.96 18.67
CA TYR A 181 -4.74 -17.29 17.59
C TYR A 181 -3.58 -18.19 18.04
N GLY A 182 -3.44 -18.45 19.35
CA GLY A 182 -2.33 -19.22 19.89
C GLY A 182 -0.97 -18.51 19.76
N LEU A 183 -0.96 -17.17 19.74
CA LEU A 183 0.24 -16.35 19.60
C LEU A 183 0.62 -15.70 20.94
N PRO A 184 1.93 -15.62 21.28
CA PRO A 184 2.37 -14.83 22.42
C PRO A 184 2.07 -13.35 22.20
N MET A 185 1.68 -12.67 23.28
CA MET A 185 1.47 -11.24 23.28
C MET A 185 2.63 -10.52 23.97
N LEU A 186 3.36 -9.70 23.22
CA LEU A 186 4.39 -8.82 23.74
C LEU A 186 3.76 -7.49 24.14
N ILE A 187 3.87 -7.14 25.41
CA ILE A 187 3.33 -5.88 25.96
C ILE A 187 4.49 -5.04 26.41
N SER A 188 4.54 -3.79 25.96
CA SER A 188 5.57 -2.83 26.39
C SER A 188 4.96 -1.50 26.82
N ASN A 189 5.71 -0.76 27.63
CA ASN A 189 5.38 0.62 28.02
C ASN A 189 6.56 1.53 27.73
N SER A 190 6.29 2.81 27.47
CA SER A 190 7.33 3.82 27.32
C SER A 190 6.81 5.16 27.78
N ASN A 191 7.71 6.04 28.22
CA ASN A 191 7.41 7.46 28.36
C ASN A 191 7.67 8.26 27.07
N TYR A 192 7.48 7.64 25.91
CA TYR A 192 7.73 8.25 24.59
C TYR A 192 7.10 9.63 24.46
N GLU A 193 5.84 9.78 24.87
CA GLU A 193 5.08 11.04 24.82
C GLU A 193 5.59 12.14 25.76
N GLU A 194 6.31 11.80 26.83
CA GLU A 194 6.96 12.80 27.71
C GLU A 194 8.21 13.41 27.05
N ILE A 195 8.76 12.72 26.05
CA ILE A 195 9.98 13.10 25.33
C ILE A 195 9.63 13.71 23.97
N VAL A 196 8.77 13.03 23.22
CA VAL A 196 8.27 13.42 21.91
C VAL A 196 6.89 14.01 22.07
N ASP A 197 6.85 15.25 22.57
CA ASP A 197 5.61 16.01 22.79
C ASP A 197 5.08 16.60 21.47
N ILE A 198 4.59 15.71 20.61
CA ILE A 198 3.94 16.03 19.34
C ILE A 198 2.66 15.22 19.27
N ASN A 199 1.59 15.81 18.71
CA ASN A 199 0.34 15.11 18.48
C ASN A 199 0.58 13.75 17.78
N HIS A 200 0.00 12.70 18.35
CA HIS A 200 0.24 11.31 17.95
C HIS A 200 0.02 11.06 16.45
N LEU A 201 -0.92 11.73 15.79
CA LEU A 201 -1.17 11.56 14.34
C LEU A 201 0.09 11.82 13.50
N PHE A 202 0.94 12.75 13.92
CA PHE A 202 2.16 13.11 13.20
C PHE A 202 3.33 12.18 13.45
N VAL A 203 3.27 11.37 14.51
CA VAL A 203 4.40 10.56 14.99
C VAL A 203 4.07 9.08 15.16
N ASN A 204 2.82 8.65 14.92
CA ASN A 204 2.35 7.29 15.13
C ASN A 204 3.28 6.24 14.52
N THR A 205 3.70 6.44 13.27
CA THR A 205 4.63 5.53 12.59
C THR A 205 5.99 5.49 13.28
N TYR A 206 6.56 6.65 13.60
CA TYR A 206 7.84 6.75 14.29
C TYR A 206 7.79 6.17 15.71
N ALA A 207 6.70 6.38 16.45
CA ALA A 207 6.50 5.86 17.80
C ALA A 207 6.40 4.33 17.81
N ASN A 208 5.65 3.75 16.86
CA ASN A 208 5.59 2.30 16.71
C ASN A 208 6.94 1.71 16.28
N LEU A 209 7.64 2.36 15.35
CA LEU A 209 8.95 1.89 14.90
C LEU A 209 10.03 2.07 15.97
N TYR A 210 9.95 3.09 16.82
CA TYR A 210 10.75 3.21 18.03
C TYR A 210 10.60 1.94 18.90
N ALA A 211 9.36 1.51 19.19
CA ALA A 211 9.13 0.28 19.97
C ALA A 211 9.66 -0.98 19.29
N VAL A 212 9.51 -1.09 17.96
CA VAL A 212 10.07 -2.20 17.19
C VAL A 212 11.59 -2.22 17.32
N TYR A 213 12.25 -1.07 17.15
CA TYR A 213 13.70 -0.95 17.19
C TYR A 213 14.29 -1.11 18.59
N CYS A 214 13.56 -0.76 19.66
CA CYS A 214 13.95 -1.11 21.03
C CYS A 214 14.15 -2.62 21.21
N LEU A 215 13.47 -3.42 20.38
CA LEU A 215 13.49 -4.88 20.37
C LEU A 215 14.09 -5.45 19.07
N GLN A 216 14.93 -4.70 18.35
CA GLN A 216 15.41 -5.10 17.02
C GLN A 216 16.11 -6.47 16.98
N LYS A 217 16.66 -6.94 18.10
CA LYS A 217 17.26 -8.28 18.22
C LYS A 217 16.24 -9.44 18.12
N LEU A 218 14.94 -9.17 18.31
CA LEU A 218 13.87 -10.16 18.17
C LEU A 218 13.39 -10.29 16.72
N TRP A 219 13.33 -9.17 16.00
CA TRP A 219 12.56 -9.06 14.77
C TRP A 219 13.39 -9.37 13.53
N LYS A 220 12.88 -10.28 12.71
CA LYS A 220 13.25 -10.44 11.30
C LYS A 220 12.34 -9.61 10.41
N THR A 221 11.04 -9.63 10.73
CA THR A 221 10.01 -8.94 9.95
C THR A 221 9.01 -8.29 10.90
N TYR A 222 8.60 -7.07 10.58
CA TYR A 222 7.52 -6.41 11.28
C TYR A 222 6.48 -5.86 10.29
N TYR A 223 5.23 -6.25 10.48
CA TYR A 223 4.09 -5.71 9.75
C TYR A 223 3.53 -4.53 10.53
N LEU A 224 3.72 -3.31 10.01
CA LEU A 224 3.13 -2.11 10.57
C LEU A 224 1.67 -2.01 10.10
N ALA A 225 0.74 -2.37 10.98
CA ALA A 225 -0.70 -2.33 10.73
C ALA A 225 -1.30 -0.91 10.94
N SER A 226 -0.88 0.05 10.11
CA SER A 226 -1.25 1.47 10.20
C SER A 226 -1.86 2.05 8.92
N SER A 227 -2.20 1.23 7.93
CA SER A 227 -2.56 1.66 6.58
C SER A 227 -3.99 2.20 6.44
N GLU A 228 -4.38 3.21 7.23
CA GLU A 228 -5.66 3.92 7.03
C GLU A 228 -5.76 4.49 5.61
N PHE A 229 -4.61 4.84 5.02
CA PHE A 229 -4.45 5.32 3.65
C PHE A 229 -3.87 4.24 2.74
N GLY A 230 -4.53 4.01 1.59
CA GLY A 230 -4.02 3.09 0.59
C GLY A 230 -2.81 3.67 -0.16
N PHE A 231 -1.93 2.83 -0.71
CA PHE A 231 -0.71 3.22 -1.43
C PHE A 231 -0.97 4.12 -2.64
N HIS A 232 -2.16 4.05 -3.25
CA HIS A 232 -2.58 4.98 -4.31
C HIS A 232 -2.70 6.44 -3.83
N ARG A 233 -2.70 6.67 -2.51
CA ARG A 233 -2.75 7.98 -1.85
C ARG A 233 -1.41 8.39 -1.24
N PHE A 234 -0.35 7.64 -1.52
CA PHE A 234 0.99 8.04 -1.11
C PHE A 234 1.29 9.45 -1.64
N GLN A 235 1.56 10.38 -0.73
CA GLN A 235 1.91 11.75 -1.06
C GLN A 235 2.84 12.34 0.00
N LEU A 236 3.69 13.26 -0.44
CA LEU A 236 4.63 13.98 0.44
C LEU A 236 4.28 15.45 0.61
N GLU A 237 3.37 16.00 -0.20
CA GLU A 237 2.98 17.42 -0.14
C GLU A 237 2.37 17.76 1.23
N ASP A 238 2.88 18.82 1.85
CA ASP A 238 2.50 19.31 3.18
C ASP A 238 2.49 18.19 4.24
N ASN A 239 3.48 17.29 4.18
CA ASN A 239 3.62 16.13 5.08
C ASN A 239 3.75 16.47 6.59
N ASP A 240 3.92 17.75 6.93
CA ASP A 240 3.91 18.24 8.30
C ASP A 240 2.49 18.50 8.83
N MET A 241 1.50 18.58 7.95
CA MET A 241 0.10 18.94 8.25
C MET A 241 -0.83 17.72 8.36
N TYR A 242 -0.38 16.55 7.92
CA TYR A 242 -1.19 15.33 7.88
C TYR A 242 -0.60 14.19 8.69
N ASP A 243 -1.39 13.14 8.91
CA ASP A 243 -0.96 11.93 9.59
C ASP A 243 0.28 11.32 8.90
N SER A 244 1.25 10.87 9.69
CA SER A 244 2.45 10.18 9.20
C SER A 244 2.14 8.98 8.29
N ALA A 245 0.96 8.37 8.44
CA ALA A 245 0.48 7.26 7.63
C ALA A 245 0.38 7.58 6.13
N HIS A 246 0.28 8.85 5.72
CA HIS A 246 0.23 9.23 4.30
C HIS A 246 1.52 8.94 3.51
N TYR A 247 2.65 8.86 4.21
CA TYR A 247 3.96 8.61 3.61
C TYR A 247 4.68 7.42 4.25
N ASP A 248 3.94 6.56 4.96
CA ASP A 248 4.48 5.34 5.60
C ASP A 248 5.29 4.49 4.64
N LEU A 249 4.91 4.40 3.37
CA LEU A 249 5.64 3.59 2.39
C LEU A 249 7.10 4.05 2.25
N LEU A 250 7.37 5.36 2.31
CA LEU A 250 8.72 5.91 2.33
C LEU A 250 9.39 5.63 3.68
N THR A 251 8.70 5.94 4.78
CA THR A 251 9.23 5.77 6.14
C THR A 251 9.65 4.32 6.41
N VAL A 252 8.79 3.34 6.18
CA VAL A 252 9.10 1.91 6.41
C VAL A 252 10.16 1.39 5.45
N ASN A 253 10.29 1.98 4.26
CA ASN A 253 11.34 1.64 3.31
C ASN A 253 12.71 2.12 3.82
N CYS A 254 12.83 3.40 4.14
CA CYS A 254 14.06 4.01 4.64
C CYS A 254 14.48 3.43 6.00
N LEU A 255 13.50 3.07 6.84
CA LEU A 255 13.74 2.49 8.15
C LEU A 255 13.80 0.95 8.14
N SER A 256 13.79 0.30 6.98
CA SER A 256 14.18 -1.11 6.87
C SER A 256 15.70 -1.23 6.80
N THR A 257 16.24 -2.32 7.34
CA THR A 257 17.66 -2.67 7.20
C THR A 257 17.81 -4.10 6.68
N ARG A 258 19.04 -4.52 6.36
CA ARG A 258 19.37 -5.92 6.03
C ARG A 258 18.96 -6.90 7.13
N GLY A 259 19.00 -6.47 8.39
CA GLY A 259 18.64 -7.30 9.54
C GLY A 259 17.14 -7.34 9.82
N LEU A 260 16.43 -6.23 9.60
CA LEU A 260 15.04 -6.06 9.98
C LEU A 260 14.23 -5.47 8.82
N LYS A 261 13.29 -6.25 8.28
CA LYS A 261 12.38 -5.78 7.24
C LYS A 261 11.05 -5.30 7.81
N ILE A 262 10.64 -4.09 7.44
CA ILE A 262 9.36 -3.51 7.85
C ILE A 262 8.46 -3.39 6.62
N TYR A 263 7.20 -3.75 6.78
CA TYR A 263 6.16 -3.61 5.76
C TYR A 263 5.05 -2.71 6.28
N SER A 264 4.62 -1.72 5.49
CA SER A 264 3.34 -1.05 5.70
C SER A 264 2.27 -2.02 5.21
N GLU A 265 1.55 -2.67 6.13
CA GLU A 265 0.72 -3.83 5.78
C GLU A 265 -0.70 -3.41 5.40
N GLY A 266 -1.19 -3.91 4.26
CA GLY A 266 -2.55 -3.68 3.77
C GLY A 266 -2.77 -2.36 3.02
N GLY A 267 -1.72 -1.60 2.71
CA GLY A 267 -1.85 -0.33 1.96
C GLY A 267 -2.33 -0.53 0.51
N GLU A 268 -2.20 -1.71 -0.08
CA GLU A 268 -2.72 -2.00 -1.41
C GLU A 268 -4.25 -2.10 -1.48
N ARG A 269 -4.95 -2.07 -0.34
CA ARG A 269 -6.39 -2.26 -0.21
C ARG A 269 -7.09 -1.05 0.41
N ASN A 270 -8.31 -0.78 -0.04
CA ASN A 270 -9.21 0.15 0.65
C ASN A 270 -9.87 -0.50 1.87
N ARG A 271 -10.57 0.31 2.69
CA ARG A 271 -11.20 -0.17 3.93
C ARG A 271 -12.23 -1.29 3.70
N LEU A 272 -13.07 -1.19 2.66
CA LEU A 272 -14.07 -2.20 2.37
C LEU A 272 -13.41 -3.54 2.00
N GLU A 273 -12.33 -3.51 1.21
CA GLU A 273 -11.57 -4.69 0.84
C GLU A 273 -10.97 -5.38 2.06
N LYS A 274 -10.36 -4.62 2.97
CA LYS A 274 -9.84 -5.18 4.23
C LYS A 274 -10.94 -5.80 5.08
N ILE A 275 -12.09 -5.13 5.18
CA ILE A 275 -13.25 -5.68 5.90
C ILE A 275 -13.69 -6.97 5.23
N ARG A 276 -13.76 -7.03 3.90
CA ARG A 276 -14.09 -8.25 3.15
C ARG A 276 -13.12 -9.40 3.46
N ASP A 277 -11.84 -9.11 3.62
CA ASP A 277 -10.84 -10.14 3.94
C ASP A 277 -10.97 -10.70 5.36
N ILE A 278 -11.53 -9.93 6.31
CA ILE A 278 -11.67 -10.34 7.73
C ILE A 278 -13.10 -10.70 8.13
N VAL A 279 -14.11 -10.44 7.30
CA VAL A 279 -15.53 -10.53 7.70
C VAL A 279 -15.97 -11.95 8.08
N ASP A 280 -15.29 -12.96 7.54
CA ASP A 280 -15.53 -14.37 7.84
C ASP A 280 -14.63 -14.93 8.95
N SER A 281 -13.72 -14.13 9.51
CA SER A 281 -12.93 -14.50 10.68
C SER A 281 -13.80 -14.53 11.93
N GLU A 282 -13.93 -15.71 12.53
CA GLU A 282 -14.69 -15.87 13.77
C GLU A 282 -14.11 -15.06 14.94
N VAL A 283 -12.77 -14.89 14.97
CA VAL A 283 -12.09 -14.10 16.01
C VAL A 283 -12.42 -12.62 15.81
N ALA A 284 -12.37 -12.12 14.57
CA ALA A 284 -12.75 -10.74 14.27
C ALA A 284 -14.23 -10.47 14.62
N GLN A 285 -15.13 -11.40 14.31
CA GLN A 285 -16.56 -11.29 14.67
C GLN A 285 -16.81 -11.18 16.18
N ARG A 286 -15.93 -11.77 17.01
CA ARG A 286 -16.02 -11.71 18.48
C ARG A 286 -15.33 -10.48 19.09
N HIS A 287 -14.31 -9.93 18.44
CA HIS A 287 -13.38 -9.01 19.09
C HIS A 287 -13.09 -7.70 18.34
N LEU A 288 -13.62 -7.50 17.12
CA LEU A 288 -13.38 -6.29 16.33
C LEU A 288 -13.74 -5.03 17.15
N HIS A 289 -12.74 -4.18 17.38
CA HIS A 289 -12.87 -2.92 18.10
C HIS A 289 -12.28 -1.79 17.26
N VAL A 290 -13.14 -0.89 16.77
CA VAL A 290 -12.75 0.23 15.89
C VAL A 290 -13.00 1.58 16.56
N CYS A 291 -13.45 1.61 17.80
CA CYS A 291 -13.84 2.83 18.46
C CYS A 291 -12.64 3.72 18.82
N VAL A 292 -12.86 5.02 18.75
CA VAL A 292 -11.91 6.08 19.09
C VAL A 292 -12.53 7.04 20.11
N ARG A 293 -13.40 6.50 20.98
CA ARG A 293 -14.14 7.28 21.99
C ARG A 293 -14.38 6.49 23.26
N GLU A 294 -14.66 5.20 23.12
CA GLU A 294 -15.13 4.33 24.18
C GLU A 294 -14.35 3.01 24.16
N ALA A 295 -14.35 2.29 25.29
CA ALA A 295 -13.80 0.93 25.40
C ALA A 295 -14.64 -0.15 24.69
N TYR A 296 -15.79 0.23 24.12
CA TYR A 296 -16.67 -0.59 23.29
C TYR A 296 -16.96 0.13 21.97
N ASN A 297 -17.50 -0.55 20.97
CA ASN A 297 -17.90 0.13 19.74
C ASN A 297 -19.16 0.96 19.96
N CYS A 298 -19.01 2.28 20.10
CA CYS A 298 -20.11 3.20 20.35
C CYS A 298 -21.15 3.32 19.21
N GLY A 299 -20.85 2.78 18.02
CA GLY A 299 -21.73 2.82 16.86
C GLY A 299 -21.84 4.20 16.16
N VAL A 300 -21.43 5.29 16.82
CA VAL A 300 -21.68 6.67 16.36
C VAL A 300 -20.44 7.46 15.95
N CYS A 301 -19.22 7.03 16.32
CA CYS A 301 -17.99 7.68 15.86
C CYS A 301 -17.73 7.37 14.37
N HIS A 302 -16.90 8.18 13.71
CA HIS A 302 -16.63 8.01 12.27
C HIS A 302 -16.07 6.61 11.94
N LYS A 303 -15.16 6.05 12.77
CA LYS A 303 -14.62 4.70 12.57
C LYS A 303 -15.68 3.61 12.75
N CYS A 304 -16.57 3.73 13.75
CA CYS A 304 -17.69 2.80 13.95
C CYS A 304 -18.69 2.85 12.78
N LYS A 305 -19.12 4.04 12.37
CA LYS A 305 -20.09 4.25 11.27
C LYS A 305 -19.60 3.63 9.96
N LYS A 306 -18.36 3.96 9.56
CA LYS A 306 -17.72 3.39 8.36
C LYS A 306 -17.72 1.86 8.39
N THR A 307 -17.30 1.29 9.52
CA THR A 307 -17.17 -0.16 9.68
C THR A 307 -18.52 -0.85 9.62
N LEU A 308 -19.54 -0.33 10.32
CA LEU A 308 -20.89 -0.86 10.28
C LEU A 308 -21.49 -0.83 8.87
N VAL A 309 -21.35 0.28 8.15
CA VAL A 309 -21.87 0.40 6.78
C VAL A 309 -21.13 -0.53 5.82
N ALA A 310 -19.81 -0.71 5.96
CA ALA A 310 -19.07 -1.68 5.17
C ALA A 310 -19.47 -3.13 5.46
N ILE A 311 -19.69 -3.50 6.73
CA ILE A 311 -20.19 -4.84 7.10
C ILE A 311 -21.62 -5.06 6.57
N ASP A 312 -22.48 -4.03 6.62
CA ASP A 312 -23.82 -4.05 6.01
C ASP A 312 -23.75 -4.26 4.50
N ALA A 313 -22.88 -3.51 3.82
CA ALA A 313 -22.65 -3.63 2.38
C ALA A 313 -22.27 -5.07 1.97
N LEU A 314 -21.59 -5.81 2.85
CA LEU A 314 -21.19 -7.20 2.63
C LEU A 314 -22.22 -8.24 3.11
N ASP A 315 -23.38 -7.82 3.64
CA ASP A 315 -24.45 -8.68 4.16
C ASP A 315 -24.02 -9.56 5.33
N LYS A 316 -23.22 -8.99 6.26
CA LYS A 316 -22.60 -9.74 7.36
C LYS A 316 -22.85 -9.14 8.76
N LEU A 317 -23.77 -8.19 8.89
CA LEU A 317 -24.02 -7.48 10.16
C LEU A 317 -24.30 -8.41 11.34
N GLU A 318 -25.14 -9.42 11.14
CA GLU A 318 -25.57 -10.34 12.20
C GLU A 318 -24.39 -11.06 12.87
N ASN A 319 -23.32 -11.33 12.10
CA ASN A 319 -22.10 -11.98 12.60
C ASN A 319 -21.37 -11.11 13.64
N PHE A 320 -21.56 -9.80 13.63
CA PHE A 320 -20.89 -8.84 14.50
C PHE A 320 -21.77 -8.32 15.65
N SER A 321 -22.92 -8.96 15.89
CA SER A 321 -23.86 -8.60 16.98
C SER A 321 -23.27 -8.67 18.39
N LYS A 322 -22.12 -9.34 18.58
CA LYS A 322 -21.39 -9.38 19.85
C LYS A 322 -20.60 -8.11 20.12
N VAL A 323 -20.17 -7.42 19.08
CA VAL A 323 -19.29 -6.24 19.18
C VAL A 323 -19.96 -4.93 18.77
N PHE A 324 -21.15 -4.98 18.16
CA PHE A 324 -21.96 -3.82 17.82
C PHE A 324 -23.42 -3.97 18.25
N ASP A 325 -24.03 -2.85 18.64
CA ASP A 325 -25.48 -2.76 18.83
C ASP A 325 -26.19 -2.57 17.47
N LEU A 326 -26.65 -3.69 16.90
CA LEU A 326 -27.33 -3.70 15.60
C LEU A 326 -28.72 -3.04 15.64
N LYS A 327 -29.37 -2.95 16.81
CA LYS A 327 -30.65 -2.26 16.95
C LYS A 327 -30.45 -0.76 16.87
N ALA A 328 -29.43 -0.25 17.55
CA ALA A 328 -29.03 1.15 17.43
C ALA A 328 -28.61 1.50 15.99
N TYR A 329 -27.84 0.61 15.33
CA TYR A 329 -27.49 0.79 13.93
C TYR A 329 -28.74 0.85 13.03
N ALA A 330 -29.69 -0.06 13.16
CA ALA A 330 -30.90 -0.08 12.35
C ALA A 330 -31.70 1.24 12.42
N VAL A 331 -31.76 1.87 13.60
CA VAL A 331 -32.42 3.17 13.80
C VAL A 331 -31.67 4.31 13.10
N HIS A 332 -30.34 4.25 13.03
CA HIS A 332 -29.50 5.32 12.48
C HIS A 332 -28.97 5.05 11.07
N ARG A 333 -29.25 3.88 10.50
CA ARG A 333 -28.67 3.37 9.26
C ARG A 333 -28.80 4.36 8.11
N GLU A 334 -29.98 4.92 7.90
CA GLU A 334 -30.25 5.88 6.83
C GLU A 334 -29.38 7.13 6.97
N LYS A 335 -29.29 7.70 8.18
CA LYS A 335 -28.42 8.84 8.46
C LYS A 335 -26.96 8.53 8.20
N TYR A 336 -26.48 7.34 8.57
CA TYR A 336 -25.07 6.97 8.34
C TYR A 336 -24.76 6.81 6.85
N LEU A 337 -25.72 6.32 6.06
CA LEU A 337 -25.60 6.24 4.62
C LEU A 337 -25.50 7.64 4.00
N GLU A 338 -26.33 8.59 4.42
CA GLU A 338 -26.24 9.99 3.99
C GLU A 338 -24.87 10.60 4.33
N GLU A 339 -24.41 10.45 5.57
CA GLU A 339 -23.11 10.98 6.00
C GLU A 339 -21.94 10.40 5.19
N ILE A 340 -21.98 9.10 4.85
CA ILE A 340 -20.94 8.46 4.04
C ILE A 340 -20.96 8.96 2.60
N CYS A 341 -22.15 9.14 2.01
CA CYS A 341 -22.32 9.76 0.70
C CYS A 341 -21.77 11.20 0.69
N GLU A 342 -22.07 11.99 1.73
CA GLU A 342 -21.58 13.36 1.87
C GLU A 342 -20.06 13.42 2.03
N LEU A 343 -19.48 12.53 2.83
CA LEU A 343 -18.04 12.41 2.99
C LEU A 343 -17.34 12.05 1.67
N HIS A 344 -17.94 11.15 0.87
CA HIS A 344 -17.43 10.81 -0.45
C HIS A 344 -17.42 12.02 -1.39
N ILE A 345 -18.49 12.83 -1.39
CA ILE A 345 -18.57 14.05 -2.22
C ILE A 345 -17.55 15.10 -1.77
N GLN A 346 -17.40 15.30 -0.46
CA GLN A 346 -16.50 16.31 0.09
C GLN A 346 -15.02 15.96 -0.08
N ASN A 347 -14.72 14.66 -0.14
CA ASN A 347 -13.36 14.15 -0.10
C ASN A 347 -13.14 13.06 -1.18
N PRO A 348 -13.32 13.35 -2.47
CA PRO A 348 -13.29 12.32 -3.52
C PRO A 348 -11.95 11.60 -3.63
N LEU A 349 -10.84 12.28 -3.28
CA LEU A 349 -9.50 11.71 -3.22
C LEU A 349 -9.21 11.03 -1.87
N ASP A 350 -9.80 11.53 -0.78
CA ASP A 350 -9.53 11.05 0.58
C ASP A 350 -10.53 10.01 1.11
N TYR A 351 -11.61 9.78 0.37
CA TYR A 351 -12.75 8.99 0.79
C TYR A 351 -13.31 8.17 -0.38
N ASN A 352 -12.52 7.18 -0.83
CA ASN A 352 -13.00 6.14 -1.73
C ASN A 352 -13.55 4.96 -0.90
N GLU A 353 -14.74 5.13 -0.35
CA GLU A 353 -15.45 4.12 0.46
C GLU A 353 -16.61 3.53 -0.37
N PRO A 354 -16.38 2.46 -1.15
CA PRO A 354 -17.38 1.95 -2.11
C PRO A 354 -18.58 1.25 -1.45
N SER A 355 -18.64 1.15 -0.11
CA SER A 355 -19.73 0.46 0.59
C SER A 355 -21.12 1.03 0.27
N PHE A 356 -21.25 2.34 0.09
CA PHE A 356 -22.53 2.97 -0.26
C PHE A 356 -23.04 2.53 -1.65
N GLN A 357 -22.14 2.25 -2.59
CA GLN A 357 -22.49 1.74 -3.93
C GLN A 357 -23.14 0.36 -3.86
N LEU A 358 -22.59 -0.53 -3.02
CA LEU A 358 -23.14 -1.88 -2.81
C LEU A 358 -24.50 -1.83 -2.10
N LEU A 359 -24.81 -0.72 -1.42
CA LEU A 359 -26.05 -0.52 -0.69
C LEU A 359 -27.15 0.20 -1.48
N LYS A 360 -26.87 0.72 -2.68
CA LYS A 360 -27.83 1.49 -3.50
C LYS A 360 -29.23 0.83 -3.65
N HIS A 361 -29.30 -0.50 -3.71
CA HIS A 361 -30.55 -1.26 -3.84
C HIS A 361 -31.27 -1.52 -2.51
N ARG A 362 -30.55 -1.36 -1.40
CA ARG A 362 -31.03 -1.50 -0.02
C ARG A 362 -31.14 -0.12 0.67
N MET A 363 -31.08 0.97 -0.10
CA MET A 363 -31.20 2.34 0.35
C MET A 363 -32.65 2.86 0.19
N PRO A 364 -33.11 3.75 1.08
CA PRO A 364 -34.37 4.47 0.88
C PRO A 364 -34.36 5.25 -0.44
N GLN A 365 -35.50 5.28 -1.14
CA GLN A 365 -35.61 5.96 -2.44
C GLN A 365 -35.28 7.46 -2.36
N GLU A 366 -35.53 8.11 -1.22
CA GLU A 366 -35.23 9.53 -1.01
C GLU A 366 -33.72 9.79 -1.00
N ILE A 367 -32.96 8.96 -0.28
CA ILE A 367 -31.49 8.99 -0.27
C ILE A 367 -30.96 8.73 -1.68
N CYS A 368 -31.50 7.72 -2.37
CA CYS A 368 -31.14 7.42 -3.75
C CYS A 368 -31.34 8.65 -4.66
N ARG A 369 -32.50 9.32 -4.61
CA ARG A 369 -32.75 10.52 -5.41
C ARG A 369 -31.80 11.67 -5.06
N LYS A 370 -31.49 11.86 -3.77
CA LYS A 370 -30.61 12.93 -3.27
C LYS A 370 -29.17 12.77 -3.75
N TYR A 371 -28.66 11.53 -3.80
CA TYR A 371 -27.28 11.21 -4.15
C TYR A 371 -27.16 10.48 -5.50
N ALA A 372 -28.10 10.73 -6.42
CA ALA A 372 -28.18 10.03 -7.71
C ALA A 372 -26.89 10.10 -8.53
N ASP A 373 -26.23 11.26 -8.51
CA ASP A 373 -25.01 11.53 -9.28
C ASP A 373 -23.83 10.65 -8.85
N ILE A 374 -23.74 10.31 -7.56
CA ILE A 374 -22.67 9.45 -7.03
C ILE A 374 -23.09 7.99 -6.93
N LEU A 375 -24.38 7.68 -6.83
CA LEU A 375 -24.87 6.29 -6.67
C LEU A 375 -25.02 5.55 -8.00
N ASP A 376 -24.54 6.14 -9.10
CA ASP A 376 -24.71 5.62 -10.46
C ASP A 376 -26.20 5.30 -10.78
N LEU A 377 -27.13 6.05 -10.17
CA LEU A 377 -28.55 5.76 -10.25
C LEU A 377 -29.09 6.13 -11.62
N GLY A 378 -29.53 5.11 -12.36
CA GLY A 378 -29.91 5.24 -13.76
C GLY A 378 -28.88 4.62 -14.72
N LYS A 379 -27.67 4.26 -14.25
CA LYS A 379 -26.85 3.30 -15.01
C LYS A 379 -27.56 1.96 -14.97
N GLN A 380 -28.03 1.52 -16.13
CA GLN A 380 -28.62 0.19 -16.29
C GLN A 380 -27.62 -0.85 -15.78
N GLN A 381 -28.06 -1.67 -14.84
CA GLN A 381 -27.28 -2.80 -14.39
C GLN A 381 -27.58 -3.99 -15.30
N TYR A 382 -26.53 -4.59 -15.83
CA TYR A 382 -26.64 -5.77 -16.68
C TYR A 382 -26.44 -7.00 -15.78
N GLU A 383 -27.07 -8.14 -16.10
CA GLU A 383 -26.83 -9.39 -15.36
C GLU A 383 -25.54 -10.09 -15.82
N GLN A 384 -25.18 -9.92 -17.09
CA GLN A 384 -23.94 -10.45 -17.65
C GLN A 384 -22.73 -9.63 -17.16
N ARG A 385 -21.58 -10.27 -17.02
CA ARG A 385 -20.31 -9.70 -16.55
C ARG A 385 -19.23 -9.97 -17.58
N GLY A 386 -18.18 -9.15 -17.56
CA GLY A 386 -17.10 -9.24 -18.52
C GLY A 386 -17.52 -8.72 -19.88
N VAL A 387 -16.94 -9.29 -20.94
CA VAL A 387 -17.25 -8.92 -22.32
C VAL A 387 -18.59 -9.54 -22.75
N CYS A 388 -19.55 -8.72 -23.13
CA CYS A 388 -20.87 -9.12 -23.59
C CYS A 388 -21.40 -8.21 -24.71
N GLU A 389 -22.32 -8.71 -25.52
CA GLU A 389 -22.98 -7.89 -26.55
C GLU A 389 -24.21 -7.20 -25.97
N ILE A 390 -24.26 -5.87 -26.07
CA ILE A 390 -25.38 -5.02 -25.62
C ILE A 390 -25.80 -4.16 -26.80
N ASP A 391 -27.07 -4.26 -27.22
CA ASP A 391 -27.64 -3.51 -28.34
C ASP A 391 -26.82 -3.61 -29.65
N GLY A 392 -26.23 -4.79 -29.92
CA GLY A 392 -25.39 -5.03 -31.10
C GLY A 392 -23.96 -4.51 -31.00
N VAL A 393 -23.54 -4.02 -29.83
CA VAL A 393 -22.19 -3.50 -29.56
C VAL A 393 -21.49 -4.40 -28.56
N LEU A 394 -20.26 -4.80 -28.85
CA LEU A 394 -19.43 -5.50 -27.89
C LEU A 394 -19.03 -4.52 -26.78
N SER A 395 -19.47 -4.82 -25.57
CA SER A 395 -19.28 -3.99 -24.39
C SER A 395 -18.63 -4.78 -23.26
N TYR A 396 -18.06 -4.07 -22.29
CA TYR A 396 -17.60 -4.66 -21.04
C TYR A 396 -18.43 -4.18 -19.86
N VAL A 397 -18.86 -5.14 -19.04
CA VAL A 397 -19.59 -4.92 -17.79
C VAL A 397 -18.74 -5.38 -16.61
N ASN A 398 -18.46 -4.46 -15.68
CA ASN A 398 -17.65 -4.73 -14.49
C ASN A 398 -18.35 -5.69 -13.51
N ALA A 399 -17.64 -6.11 -12.47
CA ALA A 399 -18.14 -7.06 -11.46
C ALA A 399 -19.44 -6.58 -10.77
N ASP A 400 -19.64 -5.27 -10.66
CA ASP A 400 -20.82 -4.64 -10.07
C ASP A 400 -22.00 -4.56 -11.06
N GLY A 401 -21.82 -4.96 -12.32
CA GLY A 401 -22.88 -5.01 -13.32
C GLY A 401 -23.05 -3.73 -14.13
N TYR A 402 -22.08 -2.82 -14.10
CA TYR A 402 -22.11 -1.58 -14.87
C TYR A 402 -21.15 -1.61 -16.05
N LYS A 403 -21.54 -0.93 -17.13
CA LYS A 403 -20.66 -0.68 -18.27
C LYS A 403 -19.39 0.05 -17.81
N ALA A 404 -18.23 -0.40 -18.28
CA ALA A 404 -16.96 0.23 -17.95
C ALA A 404 -16.83 1.64 -18.52
N GLU A 405 -16.07 2.49 -17.84
CA GLU A 405 -15.67 3.78 -18.36
C GLU A 405 -14.53 3.64 -19.38
N GLU A 406 -14.09 4.74 -19.96
CA GLU A 406 -12.98 4.73 -20.91
C GLU A 406 -11.69 4.21 -20.25
N GLY A 407 -10.96 3.34 -20.94
CA GLY A 407 -9.66 2.87 -20.51
C GLY A 407 -9.40 1.39 -20.74
N TRP A 408 -8.27 0.93 -20.20
CA TRP A 408 -7.83 -0.45 -20.30
C TRP A 408 -8.61 -1.38 -19.39
N ILE A 409 -9.02 -2.52 -19.94
CA ILE A 409 -9.64 -3.61 -19.21
C ILE A 409 -8.73 -4.84 -19.32
N ILE A 410 -8.46 -5.46 -18.17
CA ILE A 410 -7.60 -6.64 -18.06
C ILE A 410 -8.42 -7.79 -17.48
N GLU A 411 -8.62 -8.85 -18.26
CA GLU A 411 -9.31 -10.06 -17.83
C GLU A 411 -8.39 -11.26 -18.05
N GLY A 412 -7.77 -11.71 -16.96
CA GLY A 412 -6.73 -12.74 -17.01
C GLY A 412 -5.56 -12.32 -17.92
N ARG A 413 -5.35 -13.04 -19.03
CA ARG A 413 -4.30 -12.73 -20.02
C ARG A 413 -4.78 -11.84 -21.16
N LYS A 414 -6.08 -11.56 -21.26
CA LYS A 414 -6.67 -10.75 -22.31
C LYS A 414 -6.67 -9.28 -21.89
N ARG A 415 -6.56 -8.40 -22.89
CA ARG A 415 -6.65 -6.96 -22.72
C ARG A 415 -7.62 -6.40 -23.74
N TYR A 416 -8.43 -5.45 -23.30
CA TYR A 416 -9.41 -4.73 -24.11
C TYR A 416 -9.23 -3.24 -23.85
N TYR A 417 -9.74 -2.41 -24.75
CA TYR A 417 -9.84 -0.98 -24.50
C TYR A 417 -11.28 -0.54 -24.67
N CYS A 418 -11.83 0.04 -23.61
CA CYS A 418 -13.14 0.66 -23.62
C CYS A 418 -12.99 2.12 -24.05
N VAL A 419 -13.80 2.57 -25.00
CA VAL A 419 -13.86 3.97 -25.45
C VAL A 419 -14.95 4.78 -24.72
N GLY A 420 -15.43 4.27 -23.59
CA GLY A 420 -16.53 4.82 -22.81
C GLY A 420 -17.87 4.10 -23.03
N ASP A 421 -18.78 4.25 -22.07
CA ASP A 421 -20.09 3.56 -22.01
C ASP A 421 -20.01 2.04 -22.28
N GLY A 422 -18.94 1.42 -21.77
CA GLY A 422 -18.64 0.00 -21.91
C GLY A 422 -18.19 -0.42 -23.29
N LYS A 423 -18.28 0.42 -24.33
CA LYS A 423 -18.00 0.05 -25.72
C LYS A 423 -16.53 -0.31 -25.93
N LEU A 424 -16.28 -1.50 -26.46
CA LEU A 424 -14.93 -1.97 -26.76
C LEU A 424 -14.49 -1.57 -28.17
N VAL A 425 -13.19 -1.32 -28.32
CA VAL A 425 -12.55 -1.31 -29.64
C VAL A 425 -12.52 -2.73 -30.18
N VAL A 426 -13.04 -2.94 -31.38
CA VAL A 426 -13.09 -4.25 -32.04
C VAL A 426 -12.66 -4.14 -33.51
N GLY A 427 -11.92 -5.15 -33.97
CA GLY A 427 -11.53 -5.33 -35.37
C GLY A 427 -10.74 -4.19 -36.00
N ASN A 428 -10.11 -3.30 -35.22
CA ASN A 428 -9.47 -2.11 -35.75
C ASN A 428 -8.26 -1.65 -34.93
N PHE A 429 -7.46 -0.79 -35.57
CA PHE A 429 -6.41 -0.03 -34.92
C PHE A 429 -7.01 1.08 -34.06
N HIS A 430 -6.42 1.31 -32.89
CA HIS A 430 -6.77 2.42 -32.02
C HIS A 430 -5.52 2.99 -31.38
N GLN A 431 -5.46 4.32 -31.34
CA GLN A 431 -4.35 5.04 -30.74
C GLN A 431 -4.68 5.34 -29.28
N ILE A 432 -3.80 4.94 -28.37
CA ILE A 432 -3.91 5.18 -26.94
C ILE A 432 -2.61 5.86 -26.53
N ASP A 433 -2.73 7.08 -26.01
CA ASP A 433 -1.64 8.05 -25.88
C ASP A 433 -0.87 8.22 -27.21
N ILE A 434 0.43 7.90 -27.21
CA ILE A 434 1.30 8.01 -28.38
C ILE A 434 1.42 6.70 -29.17
N SER A 435 0.82 5.61 -28.69
CA SER A 435 1.03 4.26 -29.25
C SER A 435 -0.21 3.75 -29.97
N TRP A 436 0.01 3.00 -31.06
CA TRP A 436 -1.05 2.32 -31.79
C TRP A 436 -1.17 0.87 -31.35
N TYR A 437 -2.39 0.39 -31.23
CA TYR A 437 -2.74 -0.98 -30.87
C TYR A 437 -3.72 -1.52 -31.89
N PHE A 438 -3.83 -2.84 -32.01
CA PHE A 438 -4.89 -3.48 -32.80
C PHE A 438 -5.70 -4.39 -31.90
N PHE A 439 -7.01 -4.29 -32.01
CA PHE A 439 -7.96 -5.13 -31.27
C PHE A 439 -8.69 -6.01 -32.28
N ASP A 440 -8.75 -7.31 -32.01
CA ASP A 440 -9.43 -8.27 -32.88
C ASP A 440 -10.94 -8.12 -32.78
N VAL A 441 -11.70 -8.88 -33.56
CA VAL A 441 -13.16 -8.80 -33.63
C VAL A 441 -13.85 -9.14 -32.29
N ASP A 442 -13.19 -9.92 -31.44
CA ASP A 442 -13.64 -10.21 -30.07
C ASP A 442 -13.19 -9.17 -29.04
N GLY A 443 -12.60 -8.06 -29.51
CA GLY A 443 -12.07 -6.96 -28.69
C GLY A 443 -10.69 -7.22 -28.09
N THR A 444 -10.08 -8.39 -28.31
CA THR A 444 -8.80 -8.69 -27.69
C THR A 444 -7.65 -7.97 -28.38
N MET A 445 -6.85 -7.25 -27.58
CA MET A 445 -5.64 -6.58 -28.02
C MET A 445 -4.61 -7.61 -28.52
N GLN A 446 -4.13 -7.41 -29.74
CA GLN A 446 -3.19 -8.30 -30.39
C GLN A 446 -1.73 -8.02 -30.03
N ARG A 447 -0.92 -9.07 -30.12
CA ARG A 447 0.54 -9.06 -29.88
C ARG A 447 1.22 -9.89 -30.95
N GLY A 448 2.53 -9.65 -31.11
CA GLY A 448 3.37 -10.37 -32.04
C GLY A 448 3.10 -9.99 -33.49
N LEU A 449 3.61 -10.81 -34.41
CA LEU A 449 3.42 -10.63 -35.84
C LEU A 449 2.01 -11.04 -36.23
N LYS A 450 1.29 -10.15 -36.90
CA LYS A 450 -0.11 -10.35 -37.29
C LYS A 450 -0.32 -9.89 -38.72
N GLN A 451 -1.07 -10.68 -39.48
CA GLN A 451 -1.56 -10.26 -40.78
C GLN A 451 -2.93 -9.60 -40.57
N ILE A 452 -3.07 -8.35 -41.00
CA ILE A 452 -4.31 -7.58 -40.90
C ILE A 452 -4.63 -7.07 -42.30
N GLY A 453 -5.72 -7.56 -42.89
CA GLY A 453 -5.95 -7.41 -44.32
C GLY A 453 -4.83 -8.09 -45.12
N ASN A 454 -4.19 -7.34 -46.02
CA ASN A 454 -3.11 -7.85 -46.88
C ASN A 454 -1.70 -7.59 -46.32
N ASP A 455 -1.59 -6.81 -45.25
CA ASP A 455 -0.32 -6.34 -44.71
C ASP A 455 0.02 -7.05 -43.39
N PHE A 456 1.31 -7.18 -43.11
CA PHE A 456 1.81 -7.65 -41.83
C PHE A 456 2.12 -6.46 -40.90
N TYR A 457 1.83 -6.63 -39.62
CA TYR A 457 2.12 -5.68 -38.56
C TYR A 457 2.77 -6.43 -37.40
N TYR A 458 3.66 -5.75 -36.67
CA TYR A 458 4.26 -6.33 -35.47
C TYR A 458 3.89 -5.52 -34.23
N PHE A 459 3.26 -6.19 -33.27
CA PHE A 459 2.91 -5.61 -31.98
C PHE A 459 3.85 -6.15 -30.92
N GLY A 460 4.39 -5.27 -30.07
CA GLY A 460 5.27 -5.65 -28.98
C GLY A 460 4.58 -6.53 -27.93
N LYS A 461 5.34 -6.94 -26.91
CA LYS A 461 4.78 -7.68 -25.76
C LYS A 461 3.75 -6.86 -24.97
N ASP A 462 3.88 -5.54 -25.01
CA ASP A 462 2.92 -4.57 -24.48
C ASP A 462 1.68 -4.37 -25.37
N GLY A 463 1.74 -4.82 -26.63
CA GLY A 463 0.68 -4.63 -27.65
C GLY A 463 0.90 -3.42 -28.56
N SER A 464 1.93 -2.60 -28.31
CA SER A 464 2.18 -1.40 -29.11
C SER A 464 2.76 -1.76 -30.49
N LEU A 465 2.27 -1.09 -31.53
CA LEU A 465 2.71 -1.26 -32.92
C LEU A 465 4.17 -0.83 -33.07
N ARG A 466 4.99 -1.73 -33.60
CA ARG A 466 6.41 -1.55 -33.85
C ARG A 466 6.65 -1.15 -35.31
N ARG A 467 7.69 -0.34 -35.50
CA ARG A 467 8.15 0.18 -36.78
C ARG A 467 9.64 -0.11 -36.96
N GLY A 468 10.15 0.05 -38.17
CA GLY A 468 11.55 -0.18 -38.52
C GLY A 468 11.95 -1.65 -38.43
N LEU A 469 13.26 -1.86 -38.21
CA LEU A 469 13.87 -3.20 -38.14
C LEU A 469 13.46 -3.96 -36.87
N GLN A 470 13.02 -5.20 -37.02
CA GLN A 470 12.60 -6.09 -35.93
C GLN A 470 13.14 -7.49 -36.16
N GLN A 471 13.63 -8.15 -35.11
CA GLN A 471 13.97 -9.57 -35.17
C GLN A 471 12.84 -10.39 -34.55
N ILE A 472 12.22 -11.25 -35.35
CA ILE A 472 11.03 -12.03 -34.97
C ILE A 472 11.32 -13.50 -35.27
N ASN A 473 11.36 -14.33 -34.22
CA ASN A 473 11.65 -15.77 -34.31
C ASN A 473 12.93 -16.11 -35.11
N GLY A 474 13.96 -15.27 -34.99
CA GLY A 474 15.24 -15.43 -35.70
C GLY A 474 15.27 -14.86 -37.12
N GLU A 475 14.14 -14.43 -37.66
CA GLU A 475 14.06 -13.74 -38.96
C GLU A 475 14.09 -12.22 -38.77
N MET A 476 14.69 -11.51 -39.72
CA MET A 476 14.69 -10.05 -39.74
C MET A 476 13.52 -9.52 -40.56
N TRP A 477 12.81 -8.55 -39.99
CA TRP A 477 11.65 -7.88 -40.56
C TRP A 477 11.86 -6.37 -40.59
N HIS A 478 11.21 -5.69 -41.52
CA HIS A 478 11.12 -4.23 -41.57
C HIS A 478 9.67 -3.79 -41.74
N PHE A 479 9.25 -2.88 -40.86
CA PHE A 479 7.95 -2.22 -40.88
C PHE A 479 8.13 -0.73 -41.21
N ASP A 480 7.31 -0.20 -42.11
CA ASP A 480 7.39 1.19 -42.55
C ASP A 480 6.89 2.18 -41.47
N GLU A 481 6.84 3.47 -41.82
CA GLU A 481 6.37 4.53 -40.90
C GLU A 481 4.89 4.38 -40.52
N THR A 482 4.08 3.69 -41.32
CA THR A 482 2.70 3.34 -41.00
C THR A 482 2.60 2.08 -40.12
N GLY A 483 3.72 1.35 -39.96
CA GLY A 483 3.81 0.08 -39.24
C GLY A 483 3.46 -1.14 -40.08
N ARG A 484 3.22 -0.97 -41.39
CA ARG A 484 3.00 -2.06 -42.34
C ARG A 484 4.33 -2.69 -42.72
N GLY A 485 4.36 -4.00 -42.92
CA GLY A 485 5.51 -4.72 -43.44
C GLY A 485 5.89 -4.15 -44.81
N SER A 486 7.14 -3.73 -44.96
CA SER A 486 7.56 -3.01 -46.16
C SER A 486 7.42 -3.83 -47.44
N ASP A 487 7.10 -3.14 -48.53
CA ASP A 487 7.04 -3.72 -49.87
C ASP A 487 8.42 -4.25 -50.32
N ALA A 488 8.42 -5.02 -51.41
CA ALA A 488 9.64 -5.59 -51.95
C ALA A 488 10.59 -4.49 -52.45
N GLY A 489 11.86 -4.58 -52.10
CA GLY A 489 12.87 -3.63 -52.55
C GLY A 489 14.00 -3.37 -51.55
N TRP A 490 14.88 -2.46 -51.96
CA TRP A 490 16.02 -2.02 -51.15
C TRP A 490 15.58 -1.05 -50.06
N ILE A 491 16.04 -1.29 -48.83
CA ILE A 491 15.78 -0.45 -47.66
C ILE A 491 17.11 0.06 -47.13
N GLN A 492 17.20 1.37 -46.94
CA GLN A 492 18.37 2.04 -46.37
C GLN A 492 18.04 2.51 -44.94
N VAL A 493 18.79 2.04 -43.94
CA VAL A 493 18.67 2.51 -42.56
C VAL A 493 20.04 3.00 -42.10
N GLY A 494 20.19 4.33 -42.00
CA GLY A 494 21.50 4.96 -41.78
C GLY A 494 22.46 4.64 -42.93
N SER A 495 23.65 4.13 -42.62
CA SER A 495 24.64 3.69 -43.62
C SER A 495 24.45 2.25 -44.13
N ARG A 496 23.49 1.51 -43.56
CA ARG A 496 23.29 0.07 -43.84
C ARG A 496 22.19 -0.16 -44.87
N LYS A 497 22.41 -1.13 -45.75
CA LYS A 497 21.45 -1.59 -46.77
C LYS A 497 20.87 -2.94 -46.41
N TYR A 498 19.58 -3.08 -46.67
CA TYR A 498 18.80 -4.31 -46.49
C TYR A 498 17.98 -4.52 -47.77
N TYR A 499 17.56 -5.75 -48.01
CA TYR A 499 16.59 -6.05 -49.07
C TYR A 499 15.38 -6.74 -48.46
N CYS A 500 14.18 -6.22 -48.74
CA CYS A 500 12.91 -6.82 -48.36
C CYS A 500 12.35 -7.62 -49.53
N PHE A 501 11.93 -8.85 -49.30
CA PHE A 501 11.24 -9.68 -50.30
C PHE A 501 9.77 -9.29 -50.49
N GLY A 502 9.28 -8.32 -49.72
CA GLY A 502 7.88 -7.94 -49.60
C GLY A 502 7.26 -8.40 -48.29
N GLN A 503 6.16 -7.74 -47.90
CA GLN A 503 5.45 -7.98 -46.64
C GLN A 503 6.33 -7.87 -45.38
N GLY A 504 7.45 -7.15 -45.49
CA GLY A 504 8.37 -6.86 -44.40
C GLY A 504 9.49 -7.88 -44.16
N ARG A 505 9.55 -9.05 -44.82
CA ARG A 505 10.63 -10.03 -44.56
C ARG A 505 11.93 -9.64 -45.26
N LEU A 506 13.03 -9.58 -44.50
CA LEU A 506 14.35 -9.20 -45.01
C LEU A 506 15.20 -10.40 -45.43
N ALA A 507 16.04 -10.17 -46.44
CA ALA A 507 17.05 -11.11 -46.92
C ALA A 507 18.13 -11.36 -45.85
N THR A 508 18.51 -12.62 -45.69
CA THR A 508 19.67 -13.08 -44.90
C THR A 508 20.40 -14.16 -45.70
N GLY A 509 21.72 -14.27 -45.52
CA GLY A 509 22.55 -15.19 -46.30
C GLY A 509 22.72 -14.75 -47.76
N THR A 510 23.05 -15.69 -48.64
CA THR A 510 23.26 -15.40 -50.07
C THR A 510 21.93 -15.46 -50.83
N VAL A 511 21.56 -14.37 -51.50
CA VAL A 511 20.28 -14.20 -52.20
C VAL A 511 20.52 -13.63 -53.61
N CYS A 512 19.83 -14.17 -54.62
CA CYS A 512 19.82 -13.60 -55.97
C CYS A 512 18.70 -12.57 -56.12
N ILE A 513 19.05 -11.33 -56.45
CA ILE A 513 18.14 -10.19 -56.65
C ILE A 513 18.42 -9.64 -58.06
N ASP A 514 17.39 -9.61 -58.91
CA ASP A 514 17.46 -9.13 -60.31
C ASP A 514 18.63 -9.72 -61.12
N GLY A 515 18.95 -11.00 -60.89
CA GLY A 515 20.01 -11.72 -61.60
C GLY A 515 21.42 -11.56 -61.02
N SER A 516 21.58 -10.85 -59.89
CA SER A 516 22.86 -10.68 -59.18
C SER A 516 22.80 -11.30 -57.78
N ASN A 517 23.88 -11.99 -57.35
CA ASN A 517 23.98 -12.54 -56.00
C ASN A 517 24.48 -11.49 -55.01
N PHE A 518 23.78 -11.32 -53.90
CA PHE A 518 24.15 -10.48 -52.77
C PHE A 518 24.30 -11.32 -51.51
N GLU A 519 25.23 -10.94 -50.64
CA GLU A 519 25.44 -11.61 -49.35
C GLU A 519 24.96 -10.71 -48.22
N PHE A 520 24.07 -11.25 -47.38
CA PHE A 520 23.52 -10.57 -46.22
C PHE A 520 23.94 -11.28 -44.94
N GLU A 521 24.25 -10.51 -43.90
CA GLU A 521 24.44 -11.01 -42.54
C GLU A 521 23.15 -11.63 -41.99
N THR A 522 23.25 -12.36 -40.87
CA THR A 522 22.09 -12.85 -40.11
C THR A 522 21.24 -11.71 -39.54
N THR A 523 21.80 -10.51 -39.44
CA THR A 523 21.14 -9.25 -39.06
C THR A 523 20.42 -8.58 -40.24
N GLY A 524 20.52 -9.15 -41.45
CA GLY A 524 19.92 -8.63 -42.69
C GLY A 524 20.72 -7.53 -43.39
N VAL A 525 21.87 -7.13 -42.83
CA VAL A 525 22.75 -6.12 -43.43
C VAL A 525 23.46 -6.69 -44.65
N MET A 526 23.40 -6.00 -45.78
CA MET A 526 24.15 -6.33 -46.99
C MET A 526 25.66 -6.10 -46.76
N LYS A 527 26.49 -7.09 -47.12
CA LYS A 527 27.96 -7.02 -47.03
C LYS A 527 28.60 -6.14 -48.11
#